data_AF-A0A350D230-F1
#
_entry.id   AF-A0A350D230-F1
#
_cell.length_a   1.000
_cell.length_b   1.000
_cell.length_c   1.000
_cell.angle_alpha   90.00
_cell.angle_beta   90.00
_cell.angle_gamma   90.00
#
_symmetry.space_group_name_H-M   'P 1'
#
loop_
_entity.id
_entity.type
_entity.pdbx_description
1 polymer ?
#
loop_
_entity_poly.entity_id
_entity_poly.type
_entity_poly.pdbx_seq_one_letter_code
_entity_poly.pdbx_strand_id
1 'polypeptide(L)' 'MLLKFDDNLKIGVPQMDEEHETLINLLNRVSMLLKSGEKAKAVDFFKNTIASYVETHLSNEEAFM' A
#
# COMPACT_ATOMS: atom_id res chain seq x y z
N MET A 1 14.23 -1.42 -1.33
CA MET A 1 14.00 -0.72 -2.61
C MET A 1 12.84 0.24 -2.38
N LEU A 2 12.78 1.38 -3.08
CA LEU A 2 11.57 2.22 -3.04
C LEU A 2 10.79 1.97 -4.32
N LEU A 3 9.52 1.62 -4.17
CA LEU A 3 8.55 1.51 -5.25
C LEU A 3 8.11 2.91 -5.66
N LYS A 4 7.81 3.10 -6.94
CA LYS A 4 7.29 4.35 -7.48
C LYS A 4 5.88 4.08 -8.02
N PHE A 5 4.93 4.93 -7.67
CA PHE A 5 3.65 4.97 -8.37
C PHE A 5 3.83 5.72 -9.68
N ASP A 6 3.53 5.06 -10.80
CA ASP A 6 3.64 5.63 -12.14
C ASP A 6 2.47 5.21 -13.02
N ASP A 7 2.43 5.73 -14.25
CA ASP A 7 1.29 5.55 -15.14
C ASP A 7 1.01 4.08 -15.50
N ASN A 8 1.97 3.15 -15.31
CA ASN A 8 1.73 1.72 -15.54
C ASN A 8 0.90 1.08 -14.43
N LEU A 9 0.78 1.75 -13.28
CA LEU A 9 -0.03 1.29 -12.14
C LEU A 9 -1.41 1.96 -12.11
N LYS A 10 -1.69 2.90 -13.01
CA LYS A 10 -3.00 3.54 -13.12
C LYS A 10 -3.94 2.65 -13.92
N ILE A 11 -5.16 2.51 -13.42
CA ILE A 11 -6.28 1.85 -14.11
C ILE A 11 -7.31 2.85 -14.64
N GLY A 12 -7.14 4.14 -14.35
CA GLY A 12 -8.01 5.21 -14.85
C GLY A 12 -9.30 5.39 -14.06
N VAL A 13 -9.41 4.73 -12.90
CA VAL A 13 -10.48 4.95 -11.92
C VAL A 13 -9.89 5.80 -10.79
N PRO A 14 -10.24 7.10 -10.66
CA PRO A 14 -9.54 8.02 -9.77
C PRO A 14 -9.42 7.55 -8.32
N GLN A 15 -10.49 6.93 -7.79
CA GLN A 15 -10.48 6.37 -6.44
C GLN A 15 -9.48 5.22 -6.31
N MET A 16 -9.46 4.27 -7.25
CA MET A 16 -8.57 3.11 -7.17
C MET A 16 -7.12 3.51 -7.41
N ASP A 17 -6.86 4.47 -8.31
CA ASP A 17 -5.53 5.00 -8.54
C ASP A 17 -4.95 5.67 -7.27
N GLU A 18 -5.78 6.41 -6.50
CA GLU A 18 -5.40 6.99 -5.21
C GLU A 18 -5.13 5.91 -4.14
N GLU A 19 -5.96 4.86 -4.12
CA GLU A 19 -5.79 3.73 -3.21
C GLU A 19 -4.52 2.92 -3.52
N HIS A 20 -4.20 2.69 -4.79
CA HIS A 20 -2.97 2.05 -5.24
C HIS A 20 -1.73 2.89 -4.88
N GLU A 21 -1.76 4.20 -5.10
CA GLU A 21 -0.66 5.10 -4.71
C GLU A 21 -0.41 5.04 -3.20
N THR A 22 -1.48 5.02 -2.40
CA THR A 22 -1.39 4.88 -0.95
C THR A 22 -0.75 3.54 -0.56
N LEU A 23 -1.16 2.43 -1.19
CA LEU A 23 -0.58 1.10 -0.98
C LEU A 23 0.93 1.08 -1.25
N ILE A 24 1.38 1.70 -2.34
CA ILE A 24 2.80 1.87 -2.68
C ILE A 24 3.54 2.64 -1.58
N ASN A 25 2.95 3.73 -1.06
CA ASN A 25 3.54 4.51 0.03
C ASN A 25 3.66 3.72 1.34
N LEU A 26 2.67 2.89 1.67
CA LEU A 26 2.72 2.01 2.84
C LEU A 26 3.82 0.94 2.71
N LEU A 27 3.97 0.33 1.54
CA LEU A 27 5.04 -0.64 1.26
C LEU A 27 6.43 0.03 1.34
N ASN A 28 6.56 1.26 0.84
CA ASN A 28 7.77 2.05 0.98
C ASN A 28 8.14 2.31 2.44
N ARG A 29 7.14 2.60 3.28
CA ARG A 29 7.34 2.77 4.73
C ARG A 29 7.90 1.51 5.38
N VAL A 30 7.38 0.32 5.01
CA VAL A 30 7.94 -0.96 5.48
C VAL A 30 9.40 -1.10 5.03
N SER A 31 9.71 -0.79 3.77
CA SER A 31 11.09 -0.87 3.29
C SER A 31 12.03 0.07 4.07
N MET A 32 11.56 1.28 4.42
CA MET A 32 12.34 2.22 5.23
C MET A 32 12.60 1.70 6.63
N LEU A 33 11.59 1.15 7.31
CA LEU A 33 11.74 0.56 8.64
C LEU A 33 12.71 -0.63 8.64
N LEU A 34 12.67 -1.46 7.59
CA LEU A 34 13.62 -2.55 7.44
C LEU A 34 15.06 -2.04 7.24
N LYS A 35 15.24 -0.99 6.43
CA LYS A 35 16.56 -0.38 6.22
C LYS A 35 17.12 0.32 7.47
N SER A 36 16.27 0.83 8.35
CA SER A 36 16.68 1.41 9.64
C SER A 36 16.94 0.37 10.73
N GLY A 37 16.81 -0.92 10.43
CA GLY A 37 16.97 -2.01 11.41
C GLY A 37 15.76 -2.18 12.33
N GLU A 38 14.66 -1.47 12.09
CA GLU A 38 13.45 -1.49 12.91
C GLU A 38 12.50 -2.64 12.52
N LYS A 39 13.03 -3.87 12.46
CA LYS A 39 12.29 -5.05 11.96
C LYS A 39 10.97 -5.31 12.68
N ALA A 40 10.95 -5.19 14.01
CA ALA A 40 9.72 -5.40 14.80
C ALA A 40 8.62 -4.40 14.38
N LYS A 41 8.96 -3.10 14.29
CA LYS A 41 8.03 -2.08 13.81
C LYS A 41 7.58 -2.30 12.38
N ALA A 42 8.47 -2.78 11.51
CA ALA A 42 8.11 -3.11 10.13
C ALA A 42 7.07 -4.23 10.07
N VAL A 43 7.23 -5.29 10.88
CA VAL A 43 6.28 -6.41 10.97
C VAL A 43 4.95 -5.93 11.54
N ASP A 44 4.96 -5.15 12.61
CA ASP A 44 3.74 -4.64 13.24
C ASP A 44 2.97 -3.70 12.29
N PHE A 45 3.69 -2.81 11.61
CA PHE A 45 3.09 -1.91 10.61
C PHE A 45 2.49 -2.68 9.44
N PHE A 46 3.18 -3.70 8.92
CA PHE A 46 2.65 -4.52 7.84
C PHE A 46 1.36 -5.24 8.25
N LYS A 47 1.36 -5.90 9.42
CA LYS A 47 0.20 -6.66 9.90
C LYS A 47 -1.00 -5.78 10.25
N ASN A 48 -0.77 -4.66 10.90
CA ASN A 48 -1.86 -3.86 11.48
C ASN A 48 -2.34 -2.73 10.56
N THR A 49 -1.53 -2.33 9.57
CA THR A 49 -1.88 -1.23 8.66
C THR A 49 -2.10 -1.72 7.25
N ILE A 50 -1.13 -2.43 6.65
CA ILE A 50 -1.24 -2.82 5.23
C ILE A 50 -2.33 -3.87 5.03
N ALA A 51 -2.44 -4.87 5.92
CA ALA A 51 -3.46 -5.90 5.79
C ALA A 51 -4.89 -5.31 5.78
N SER A 52 -5.20 -4.43 6.74
CA SER A 52 -6.51 -3.76 6.81
C SER A 52 -6.76 -2.83 5.62
N TYR A 53 -5.72 -2.15 5.12
CA TYR A 53 -5.84 -1.29 3.96
C TYR A 53 -6.14 -2.10 2.68
N VAL A 54 -5.50 -3.25 2.50
CA VAL A 54 -5.78 -4.15 1.38
C VAL A 54 -7.22 -4.68 1.42
N GLU A 55 -7.72 -5.08 2.59
CA GLU A 55 -9.12 -5.51 2.74
C GLU A 55 -10.11 -4.40 2.35
N THR A 56 -9.83 -3.17 2.77
CA THR A 56 -10.65 -1.99 2.42
C THR A 56 -10.61 -1.71 0.91
N HIS A 57 -9.41 -1.71 0.32
CA HIS A 57 -9.21 -1.47 -1.10
C HIS A 57 -9.94 -2.50 -1.96
N LEU A 58 -9.78 -3.79 -1.66
CA LEU A 58 -10.47 -4.86 -2.37
C LEU A 58 -11.99 -4.76 -2.23
N SER A 59 -12.49 -4.40 -1.05
CA SER A 59 -13.94 -4.18 -0.84
C SER A 59 -14.47 -3.02 -1.69
N ASN A 60 -13.67 -1.97 -1.88
CA ASN A 60 -14.03 -0.83 -2.72
C ASN A 60 -14.04 -1.20 -4.22
N GLU A 61 -13.06 -2.01 -4.67
CA GLU A 61 -13.05 -2.56 -6.03
C GLU A 61 -14.26 -3.47 -6.28
N GLU A 62 -14.58 -4.36 -5.34
CA GLU A 62 -15.73 -5.26 -5.42
C GLU A 62 -17.07 -4.51 -5.44
N ALA A 63 -17.21 -3.42 -4.68
CA ALA A 63 -18.41 -2.58 -4.68
C ALA A 63 -18.57 -1.74 -5.96
N PHE A 64 -17.50 -1.53 -6.71
CA PHE A 64 -17.50 -0.82 -7.99
C PHE A 64 -17.91 -1.73 -9.17
N MET A 65 -17.72 -3.05 -9.05
CA MET A 65 -18.09 -4.07 -10.06
C MET A 65 -19.59 -4.37 -10.09
#